data_AF-A0AAU0KUA2-F1
#
_entry.id   AF-A0AAU0KUA2-F1
#
_cell.length_a   1.000
_cell.length_b   1.000
_cell.length_c   1.000
_cell.angle_alpha   90.00
_cell.angle_beta   90.00
_cell.angle_gamma   90.00
#
_symmetry.space_group_name_H-M   'P 1'
#
loop_
_entity.id
_entity.type
_entity.pdbx_description
1 polymer ?
#
loop_
_entity_poly.entity_id
_entity_poly.type
_entity_poly.pdbx_seq_one_letter_code
_entity_poly.pdbx_strand_id
1 'polypeptide(L)' 'MSHIITASQLTPENTAFPLKLKKRYDNFIGGTWVPPTQGEYFTNLTPITGQVIRLV' A
#
# COMPACT_ATOMS: atom_id res chain seq x y z
N MET A 1 1.85 -22.70 -19.73
CA MET A 1 2.68 -22.69 -18.52
C MET A 1 1.97 -21.87 -17.47
N SER A 2 1.28 -22.52 -16.54
CA SER A 2 0.57 -21.85 -15.45
C SER A 2 1.58 -21.48 -14.37
N HIS A 3 1.94 -20.20 -14.28
CA HIS A 3 2.68 -19.71 -13.13
C HIS A 3 1.76 -19.78 -11.92
N ILE A 4 2.07 -20.68 -10.99
CA ILE A 4 1.44 -20.67 -9.66
C ILE A 4 1.98 -19.41 -8.98
N ILE A 5 1.16 -18.37 -8.90
CA ILE A 5 1.54 -17.15 -8.17
C ILE A 5 1.44 -17.50 -6.69
N THR A 6 2.58 -17.75 -6.06
CA THR A 6 2.66 -17.91 -4.61
C THR A 6 2.21 -16.61 -3.94
N ALA A 7 1.53 -16.70 -2.79
CA ALA A 7 1.00 -15.54 -2.07
C ALA A 7 2.05 -14.44 -1.86
N SER A 8 3.32 -14.82 -1.66
CA SER A 8 4.47 -13.90 -1.51
C SER A 8 4.78 -13.02 -2.74
N GLN A 9 4.14 -13.23 -3.90
CA GLN A 9 4.31 -12.41 -5.11
C GLN A 9 3.10 -11.54 -5.46
N LEU A 10 2.01 -11.61 -4.67
CA LEU A 10 0.83 -10.80 -4.89
C LEU A 10 1.07 -9.36 -4.44
N THR A 11 0.89 -8.44 -5.38
CA THR A 11 0.86 -6.99 -5.19
C THR A 11 -0.54 -6.49 -5.56
N PRO A 12 -0.99 -5.33 -5.05
CA PRO A 12 -2.26 -4.73 -5.49
C PRO A 12 -2.37 -4.54 -7.01
N GLU A 13 -1.25 -4.50 -7.72
CA GLU A 13 -1.16 -4.15 -9.15
C GLU A 13 -1.21 -5.39 -10.06
N ASN A 14 -0.95 -6.58 -9.50
CA ASN A 14 -0.92 -7.86 -10.23
C ASN A 14 -1.95 -8.88 -9.72
N THR A 15 -2.91 -8.45 -8.89
CA THR A 15 -4.06 -9.28 -8.53
C THR A 15 -5.04 -9.41 -9.70
N ALA A 16 -6.04 -10.28 -9.56
CA ALA A 16 -7.16 -10.37 -10.50
C ALA A 16 -7.96 -9.06 -10.62
N PHE A 17 -7.87 -8.16 -9.63
CA PHE A 17 -8.53 -6.87 -9.59
C PHE A 17 -7.52 -5.77 -9.25
N PRO A 18 -6.80 -5.24 -10.26
CA PRO A 18 -5.68 -4.35 -10.02
C PRO A 18 -6.11 -3.00 -9.43
N LEU A 19 -5.40 -2.56 -8.39
CA LEU A 19 -5.63 -1.31 -7.67
C LEU A 19 -4.47 -0.33 -7.88
N LYS A 20 -4.79 0.88 -8.34
CA LYS A 20 -3.82 1.98 -8.46
C LYS A 20 -3.81 2.82 -7.19
N LEU A 21 -2.94 2.44 -6.24
CA LEU A 21 -2.77 3.17 -4.99
C LEU A 21 -1.67 4.23 -5.11
N LYS A 22 -1.87 5.43 -4.54
CA LYS A 22 -0.82 6.47 -4.43
C LYS A 22 0.34 5.96 -3.58
N LYS A 23 1.58 6.41 -3.85
CA LYS A 23 2.79 5.99 -3.12
C LYS A 23 2.74 6.32 -1.62
N ARG A 24 2.13 7.45 -1.27
CA ARG A 24 1.94 7.93 0.10
C ARG A 24 0.56 8.56 0.27
N TYR A 25 0.06 8.57 1.49
CA TYR A 25 -1.16 9.27 1.89
C TYR A 25 -0.85 10.15 3.09
N ASP A 26 -1.39 11.36 3.08
CA ASP A 26 -1.32 12.27 4.22
C ASP A 26 -2.44 11.95 5.22
N ASN A 27 -2.40 12.54 6.41
CA ASN A 27 -3.49 12.45 7.37
C ASN A 27 -4.70 13.25 6.86
N PHE A 28 -5.91 12.78 7.10
CA PHE A 28 -7.12 13.55 6.80
C PHE A 28 -7.71 14.13 8.07
N ILE A 29 -7.53 15.44 8.28
CA ILE A 29 -7.89 16.14 9.52
C ILE A 29 -8.70 17.37 9.16
N GLY A 30 -9.90 17.52 9.74
CA GLY A 30 -10.73 18.71 9.54
C GLY A 30 -11.17 18.96 8.10
N GLY A 31 -11.24 17.92 7.26
CA GLY A 31 -11.64 18.04 5.85
C GLY A 31 -10.50 18.29 4.87
N THR A 32 -9.25 18.31 5.33
CA THR A 32 -8.07 18.53 4.48
C THR A 32 -7.03 17.44 4.68
N TRP A 33 -6.19 17.25 3.66
CA TRP A 33 -5.03 16.37 3.70
C TRP A 33 -3.84 17.14 4.29
N VAL A 34 -3.28 16.64 5.38
CA VAL A 34 -2.25 17.30 6.18
C VAL A 34 -1.07 16.35 6.38
N PRO A 35 0.17 16.73 5.99
CA PRO A 35 1.32 15.88 6.21
C PRO A 35 1.58 15.67 7.71
N PRO A 36 2.23 14.56 8.11
CA PRO A 36 2.66 14.34 9.49
C PRO A 36 3.54 15.49 9.99
N THR A 37 3.34 15.93 11.23
CA THR A 37 4.07 17.07 11.83
C THR A 37 5.59 16.87 11.82
N GLN A 38 6.06 15.63 11.98
CA GLN A 38 7.49 15.28 11.94
C GLN A 38 7.96 14.80 10.56
N GLY A 39 7.07 14.80 9.54
CA GLY A 39 7.38 14.29 8.21
C GLY A 39 7.56 12.77 8.13
N GLU A 40 7.35 12.05 9.23
CA GLU A 40 7.50 10.59 9.29
C GLU A 40 6.21 9.91 8.82
N TYR A 41 6.35 9.07 7.81
CA TYR A 41 5.31 8.18 7.31
C TYR A 41 5.70 6.74 7.62
N PHE A 42 4.71 5.88 7.84
CA PHE A 42 4.93 4.48 8.14
C PHE A 42 4.63 3.60 6.92
N THR A 43 5.29 2.45 6.91
CA THR A 43 5.08 1.44 5.88
C THR A 43 3.87 0.58 6.24
N ASN A 44 2.87 0.53 5.36
CA ASN A 44 1.75 -0.39 5.48
C ASN A 44 2.12 -1.71 4.80
N LEU A 45 2.30 -2.76 5.59
CA LEU A 45 2.60 -4.10 5.10
C LEU A 45 1.30 -4.92 4.96
N THR A 46 1.20 -5.74 3.91
CA THR A 46 0.11 -6.72 3.83
C THR A 46 0.35 -7.86 4.82
N PRO A 47 -0.65 -8.24 5.63
CA PRO A 47 -0.51 -9.34 6.58
C PRO A 47 -0.40 -10.71 5.89
N ILE A 48 -0.76 -10.80 4.61
CA ILE A 48 -0.75 -12.07 3.85
C ILE A 48 0.62 -12.33 3.21
N THR A 49 1.28 -11.28 2.73
CA THR A 49 2.50 -11.44 1.92
C THR A 49 3.73 -10.76 2.55
N GLY A 50 3.53 -9.91 3.56
CA GLY A 50 4.58 -9.12 4.20
C GLY A 50 5.14 -8.00 3.31
N GLN A 51 4.59 -7.80 2.11
CA GLN A 51 5.06 -6.77 1.18
C GLN A 51 4.59 -5.37 1.55
N VAL A 52 5.38 -4.37 1.16
CA VAL A 52 4.98 -2.96 1.24
C VAL A 52 3.80 -2.68 0.31
N ILE A 53 2.67 -2.32 0.91
CA ILE A 53 1.53 -1.78 0.20
C ILE A 53 1.83 -0.32 -0.10
N ARG A 54 1.88 0.59 0.89
CA ARG A 54 2.09 2.04 0.70
C ARG A 54 2.63 2.73 1.94
N LEU A 55 2.99 4.01 1.80
CA LEU A 55 3.27 4.91 2.91
C LEU A 55 2.00 5.63 3.37
N VAL A 56 1.89 5.88 4.67
CA VAL A 56 0.76 6.54 5.34
C VAL A 56 1.26 7.38 6.49
#